data_AF-A0A0P6XXK0-F1
#
_entry.id   AF-A0A0P6XXK0-F1
#
_cell.length_a   1.000
_cell.length_b   1.000
_cell.length_c   1.000
_cell.angle_alpha   90.00
_cell.angle_beta   90.00
_cell.angle_gamma   90.00
#
_symmetry.space_group_name_H-M   'P 1'
#
loop_
_entity.id
_entity.type
_entity.pdbx_description
1 polymer ?
#
loop_
_entity_poly.entity_id
_entity_poly.type
_entity_poly.pdbx_seq_one_letter_code
_entity_poly.pdbx_strand_id
1 'polypeptide(L)'
;MATEQQIDYNSIAQAQYDATVESLKQAFPDADKNASNQLTAAATSTATGTATFATAFIYGTCECILTFDNNQKIRFYGTMWGIGLGGGTSAGGYVGVPIDQLVGDCSFQVTVVSGVGGAVTIQFWRGNNYLGNFTGAALAVAASVTGGSGTWKKQ
;
A
#
# COMPACT_ATOMS: atom_id res chain seq x y z
N MET A 1 -28.25 -20.16 -7.16
CA MET A 1 -27.01 -19.52 -7.65
C MET A 1 -26.68 -18.41 -6.66
N ALA A 2 -25.73 -18.64 -5.76
CA ALA A 2 -25.22 -17.58 -4.90
C ALA A 2 -24.29 -16.71 -5.75
N THR A 3 -24.64 -15.44 -5.92
CA THR A 3 -23.74 -14.43 -6.46
C THR A 3 -22.50 -14.40 -5.58
N GLU A 4 -21.36 -14.86 -6.11
CA GLU A 4 -20.06 -14.62 -5.48
C GLU A 4 -19.96 -13.11 -5.23
N GLN A 5 -19.84 -12.75 -3.96
CA GLN A 5 -19.67 -11.37 -3.55
C GLN A 5 -18.29 -10.94 -4.03
N GLN A 6 -18.23 -10.30 -5.20
CA GLN A 6 -16.99 -9.79 -5.77
C GLN A 6 -16.35 -8.84 -4.76
N ILE A 7 -15.15 -9.18 -4.29
CA ILE A 7 -14.43 -8.37 -3.30
C ILE A 7 -14.02 -7.06 -3.97
N ASP A 8 -14.60 -5.95 -3.51
CA ASP A 8 -14.23 -4.60 -3.96
C ASP A 8 -12.99 -4.13 -3.19
N TYR A 9 -11.81 -4.45 -3.73
CA TYR A 9 -10.53 -4.06 -3.13
C TYR A 9 -10.30 -2.54 -3.10
N ASN A 10 -10.97 -1.76 -3.94
CA ASN A 10 -10.88 -0.30 -3.86
C ASN A 10 -11.59 0.21 -2.61
N SER A 11 -12.76 -0.33 -2.29
CA SER A 11 -13.47 -0.01 -1.05
C SER A 11 -12.67 -0.38 0.20
N ILE A 12 -11.98 -1.53 0.17
CA ILE A 12 -11.11 -1.97 1.28
C ILE A 12 -9.87 -1.08 1.37
N ALA A 13 -9.25 -0.75 0.23
CA ALA A 13 -8.11 0.17 0.20
C ALA A 13 -8.48 1.54 0.77
N GLN A 14 -9.67 2.06 0.45
CA GLN A 14 -10.20 3.30 1.01
C GLN A 14 -10.43 3.18 2.53
N ALA A 15 -11.07 2.11 3.00
CA ALA A 15 -11.30 1.90 4.43
C ALA A 15 -9.98 1.80 5.23
N GLN A 16 -8.97 1.13 4.66
CA GLN A 16 -7.62 1.05 5.25
C GLN A 16 -6.90 2.39 5.22
N TYR A 17 -7.08 3.17 4.15
CA TYR A 17 -6.58 4.54 4.05
C TYR A 17 -7.16 5.40 5.17
N ASP A 18 -8.49 5.41 5.31
CA ASP A 18 -9.20 6.21 6.30
C ASP A 18 -8.81 5.83 7.73
N ALA A 19 -8.75 4.52 8.03
CA ALA A 19 -8.30 4.01 9.32
C ALA A 19 -6.84 4.39 9.63
N THR A 20 -5.96 4.35 8.62
CA THR A 20 -4.55 4.77 8.79
C THR A 20 -4.47 6.26 9.09
N VAL A 21 -5.17 7.10 8.33
CA VAL A 21 -5.22 8.55 8.55
C VAL A 21 -5.79 8.88 9.93
N GLU A 22 -6.84 8.19 10.36
CA GLU A 22 -7.40 8.35 11.70
C GLU A 22 -6.41 7.95 12.80
N SER A 23 -5.72 6.80 12.64
CA SER A 23 -4.70 6.37 13.60
C SER A 23 -3.55 7.37 13.73
N LEU A 24 -3.13 7.98 12.61
CA LEU A 24 -2.09 9.02 12.60
C LEU A 24 -2.56 10.28 13.33
N LYS A 25 -3.83 10.68 13.14
CA LYS A 25 -4.44 11.80 13.86
C LYS A 25 -4.47 11.57 15.37
N GLN A 26 -4.77 10.34 15.80
CA GLN A 26 -4.83 9.99 17.22
C GLN A 26 -3.44 9.85 17.85
N ALA A 27 -2.47 9.26 17.14
CA ALA A 27 -1.11 9.05 17.63
C ALA A 27 -0.32 10.35 17.75
N PHE A 28 -0.64 11.35 16.92
CA PHE A 28 0.01 12.65 16.91
C PHE A 28 -1.01 13.79 17.03
N PRO A 29 -1.65 13.97 18.20
CA PRO A 29 -2.66 15.01 18.40
C PRO A 29 -2.10 16.43 18.20
N ASP A 30 -0.79 16.61 18.41
CA ASP A 30 -0.06 17.86 18.25
C ASP A 30 0.82 17.92 16.97
N ALA A 31 0.88 16.85 16.15
CA ALA A 31 1.56 16.94 14.86
C ALA A 31 0.69 17.77 13.92
N ASP A 32 0.92 19.07 14.00
CA ASP A 32 0.68 20.11 13.03
C ASP A 32 -0.55 19.85 12.14
N LYS A 33 -1.62 20.64 12.32
CA LYS A 33 -2.79 20.64 11.41
C LYS A 33 -2.40 20.57 9.92
N ASN A 34 -1.21 21.06 9.56
CA ASN A 34 -0.61 20.92 8.23
C ASN A 34 -0.28 19.47 7.81
N ALA A 35 0.26 18.63 8.69
CA ALA A 35 0.48 17.21 8.42
C ALA A 35 -0.86 16.50 8.18
N SER A 36 -1.87 16.74 9.02
CA SER A 36 -3.23 16.21 8.82
C SER A 36 -3.91 16.68 7.52
N ASN A 37 -3.69 17.94 7.12
CA ASN A 37 -4.18 18.48 5.85
C ASN A 37 -3.43 17.91 4.64
N GLN A 38 -2.12 17.65 4.74
CA GLN A 38 -1.35 16.94 3.72
C GLN A 38 -1.76 15.46 3.60
N LEU A 39 -2.06 14.80 4.73
CA LEU A 39 -2.57 13.43 4.79
C LEU A 39 -3.98 13.29 4.18
N THR A 40 -4.81 14.33 4.20
CA THR A 40 -6.16 14.29 3.61
C THR A 40 -6.14 14.70 2.12
N ALA A 41 -5.18 15.54 1.73
CA ALA A 41 -4.89 15.87 0.32
C ALA A 41 -4.20 14.73 -0.45
N ALA A 42 -3.76 13.66 0.24
CA ALA A 42 -3.13 12.53 -0.40
C ALA A 42 -4.14 11.64 -1.15
N ALA A 43 -5.36 11.37 -0.67
CA ALA A 43 -6.34 10.55 -1.40
C ALA A 43 -7.07 11.32 -2.53
N THR A 44 -6.31 11.87 -3.49
CA THR A 44 -6.90 12.47 -4.70
C THR A 44 -7.00 11.50 -5.87
N SER A 45 -6.45 10.28 -5.73
CA SER A 45 -6.33 9.37 -6.85
C SER A 45 -6.51 7.91 -6.44
N THR A 46 -7.23 7.20 -7.30
CA THR A 46 -7.41 5.75 -7.25
C THR A 46 -6.63 5.09 -8.38
N ALA A 47 -6.06 3.92 -8.11
CA ALA A 47 -5.45 3.08 -9.13
C ALA A 47 -5.74 1.61 -8.84
N THR A 48 -5.65 0.77 -9.86
CA THR A 48 -5.63 -0.69 -9.68
C THR A 48 -4.21 -1.18 -9.91
N GLY A 49 -3.84 -2.29 -9.28
CA GLY A 49 -2.47 -2.76 -9.42
C GLY A 49 -2.23 -4.18 -8.98
N THR A 50 -0.99 -4.60 -9.20
CA THR A 50 -0.46 -5.83 -8.64
C THR A 50 0.72 -5.54 -7.74
N ALA A 51 0.86 -6.33 -6.68
CA ALA A 51 2.03 -6.28 -5.80
C ALA A 51 2.66 -7.67 -5.68
N THR A 52 3.94 -7.80 -5.96
CA THR A 52 4.68 -9.07 -5.88
C THR A 52 5.72 -9.02 -4.77
N PHE A 53 5.71 -10.05 -3.94
CA PHE A 53 6.60 -10.20 -2.79
C PHE A 53 7.48 -11.43 -2.98
N ALA A 54 8.73 -11.31 -2.57
CA ALA A 54 9.61 -12.46 -2.37
C ALA A 54 10.36 -12.25 -1.05
N THR A 55 9.96 -12.96 0.01
CA THR A 55 10.60 -12.84 1.35
C THR A 55 11.28 -14.14 1.76
N ALA A 56 12.58 -14.05 2.05
CA ALA A 56 13.37 -15.07 2.70
C ALA A 56 13.57 -14.69 4.17
N PHE A 57 12.57 -15.00 5.01
CA PHE A 57 12.47 -14.82 6.48
C PHE A 57 12.75 -13.44 7.06
N ILE A 58 13.90 -12.84 6.73
CA ILE A 58 14.42 -11.56 7.23
C ILE A 58 14.62 -10.53 6.10
N TYR A 59 14.82 -10.97 4.85
CA TYR A 59 15.05 -10.09 3.70
C TYR A 59 14.14 -10.43 2.54
N GLY A 60 13.67 -9.42 1.81
CA GLY A 60 12.89 -9.63 0.61
C GLY A 60 12.80 -8.43 -0.31
N THR A 61 12.06 -8.60 -1.40
CA THR A 61 11.77 -7.55 -2.37
C THR A 61 10.28 -7.38 -2.54
N CYS A 62 9.84 -6.12 -2.72
CA CYS A 62 8.47 -5.76 -3.02
C CYS A 62 8.46 -5.01 -4.35
N GLU A 63 7.64 -5.48 -5.28
CA GLU A 63 7.32 -4.79 -6.52
C GLU A 63 5.84 -4.42 -6.50
N CYS A 64 5.48 -3.22 -6.95
CA CYS A 64 4.09 -2.84 -7.14
C CYS A 64 3.92 -2.12 -8.47
N ILE A 65 2.97 -2.55 -9.30
CA ILE A 65 2.62 -1.90 -10.56
C ILE A 65 1.22 -1.34 -10.43
N LEU A 66 1.07 -0.02 -10.57
CA LEU A 66 -0.20 0.67 -10.52
C LEU A 66 -0.59 1.18 -11.92
N THR A 67 -1.87 1.07 -12.24
CA THR A 67 -2.51 1.69 -13.40
C THR A 67 -3.60 2.63 -12.90
N PHE A 68 -3.40 3.92 -13.14
CA PHE A 68 -4.34 4.99 -12.79
C PHE A 68 -5.47 5.08 -13.82
N ASP A 69 -6.57 5.75 -13.45
CA ASP A 69 -7.76 5.89 -14.31
C ASP A 69 -7.48 6.59 -15.65
N ASN A 70 -6.41 7.39 -15.72
CA ASN A 70 -5.94 8.02 -16.94
C ASN A 70 -4.98 7.12 -17.78
N ASN A 71 -4.95 5.83 -17.51
CA ASN A 71 -4.07 4.80 -18.11
C ASN A 71 -2.56 4.99 -17.88
N GLN A 72 -2.14 5.95 -17.06
CA GLN A 72 -0.74 6.09 -16.71
C GLN A 72 -0.31 4.96 -15.77
N LYS A 73 0.89 4.42 -16.01
CA LYS A 73 1.46 3.33 -15.26
C LYS A 73 2.70 3.75 -14.50
N ILE A 74 2.85 3.24 -13.29
CA ILE A 74 4.01 3.46 -12.46
C ILE A 74 4.38 2.16 -11.75
N ARG A 75 5.68 1.93 -11.62
CA ARG A 75 6.25 0.77 -10.95
C ARG A 75 7.06 1.21 -9.74
N PHE A 76 6.76 0.60 -8.60
CA PHE A 76 7.58 0.58 -7.42
C PHE A 76 8.47 -0.64 -7.41
N TYR A 77 9.71 -0.48 -6.98
CA TYR A 77 10.56 -1.59 -6.57
C TYR A 77 11.33 -1.19 -5.31
N GLY A 78 11.29 -2.05 -4.31
CA GLY A 78 11.96 -1.84 -3.04
C GLY A 78 12.47 -3.13 -2.40
N THR A 79 13.42 -2.96 -1.49
CA THR A 79 13.93 -4.03 -0.64
C THR A 79 13.38 -3.86 0.76
N MET A 80 13.02 -4.96 1.41
CA MET A 80 12.42 -4.97 2.74
C MET A 80 13.14 -5.92 3.69
N TRP A 81 13.04 -5.57 4.96
CA TRP A 81 13.44 -6.37 6.10
C TRP A 81 12.25 -6.56 7.04
N GLY A 82 12.22 -7.69 7.74
CA GLY A 82 11.18 -7.97 8.72
C GLY A 82 10.85 -9.45 8.76
N ILE A 83 9.84 -9.80 9.56
CA ILE A 83 9.48 -11.20 9.78
C ILE A 83 8.35 -11.56 8.81
N GLY A 84 8.67 -12.40 7.84
CA GLY A 84 7.71 -12.90 6.87
C GLY A 84 8.21 -14.13 6.12
N LEU A 85 7.32 -15.06 5.85
CA LEU A 85 7.59 -16.23 5.03
C LEU A 85 6.71 -16.23 3.80
N GLY A 86 7.33 -16.45 2.65
CA GLY A 86 6.63 -16.67 1.40
C GLY A 86 6.80 -15.55 0.37
N GLY A 87 6.15 -15.76 -0.75
CA GLY A 87 6.15 -14.86 -1.88
C GLY A 87 4.92 -15.14 -2.73
N GLY A 88 4.41 -14.09 -3.35
CA GLY A 88 3.14 -14.16 -4.06
C GLY A 88 2.84 -12.85 -4.75
N THR A 89 1.87 -12.90 -5.66
CA THR A 89 1.37 -11.72 -6.35
C THR A 89 -0.05 -11.45 -5.88
N SER A 90 -0.26 -10.25 -5.38
CA SER A 90 -1.55 -9.70 -5.00
C SER A 90 -2.10 -8.85 -6.13
N ALA A 91 -3.41 -8.93 -6.37
CA ALA A 91 -4.13 -7.94 -7.16
C ALA A 91 -5.03 -7.12 -6.22
N GLY A 92 -5.11 -5.81 -6.44
CA GLY A 92 -5.76 -4.91 -5.51
C GLY A 92 -5.92 -3.47 -6.00
N GLY A 93 -6.36 -2.62 -5.09
CA GLY A 93 -6.57 -1.19 -5.30
C GLY A 93 -5.52 -0.36 -4.56
N TYR A 94 -5.23 0.82 -5.09
CA TYR A 94 -4.41 1.84 -4.46
C TYR A 94 -5.23 3.11 -4.26
N VAL A 95 -5.09 3.71 -3.08
CA VAL A 95 -5.63 5.02 -2.73
C VAL A 95 -4.49 5.87 -2.21
N GLY A 96 -4.31 7.06 -2.80
CA GLY A 96 -3.27 7.98 -2.38
C GLY A 96 -2.93 9.03 -3.43
N VAL A 97 -1.74 9.61 -3.29
CA VAL A 97 -1.28 10.76 -4.08
C VAL A 97 -1.25 10.39 -5.57
N PRO A 98 -1.47 11.36 -6.48
CA PRO A 98 -1.47 11.09 -7.91
C PRO A 98 -0.06 10.70 -8.38
N ILE A 99 0.00 10.06 -9.55
CA ILE A 99 1.24 9.52 -10.12
C ILE A 99 2.43 10.50 -10.13
N ASP A 100 2.20 11.79 -10.40
CA ASP A 100 3.27 12.80 -10.45
C ASP A 100 3.91 13.07 -9.09
N GLN A 101 3.17 12.86 -8.00
CA GLN A 101 3.68 12.99 -6.64
C GLN A 101 4.27 11.68 -6.11
N LEU A 102 3.91 10.54 -6.70
CA LEU A 102 4.48 9.24 -6.34
C LEU A 102 5.94 9.09 -6.77
N VAL A 103 6.33 9.61 -7.93
CA VAL A 103 7.68 9.42 -8.50
C VAL A 103 8.79 9.77 -7.51
N GLY A 104 9.79 8.90 -7.40
CA GLY A 104 10.95 9.07 -6.55
C GLY A 104 11.00 8.09 -5.38
N ASP A 105 11.97 8.30 -4.50
CA ASP A 105 12.25 7.41 -3.37
C ASP A 105 11.19 7.54 -2.27
N CYS A 106 10.89 6.41 -1.63
CA CYS A 106 9.97 6.32 -0.50
C CYS A 106 10.34 5.16 0.43
N SER A 107 9.87 5.23 1.68
CA SER A 107 9.80 4.08 2.58
C SER A 107 8.44 3.40 2.44
N PHE A 108 8.37 2.14 2.85
CA PHE A 108 7.13 1.37 2.81
C PHE A 108 7.07 0.36 3.96
N GLN A 109 5.84 -0.06 4.25
CA GLN A 109 5.53 -1.13 5.19
C GLN A 109 4.50 -2.05 4.56
N VAL A 110 4.72 -3.35 4.65
CA VAL A 110 3.80 -4.40 4.24
C VAL A 110 3.25 -5.06 5.48
N THR A 111 1.93 -5.14 5.55
CA THR A 111 1.20 -5.85 6.59
C THR A 111 0.29 -6.88 5.93
N VAL A 112 0.48 -8.15 6.26
CA VAL A 112 -0.40 -9.25 5.85
C VAL A 112 -1.18 -9.73 7.06
N VAL A 113 -2.51 -9.56 7.06
CA VAL A 113 -3.36 -9.95 8.18
C VAL A 113 -4.25 -11.12 7.75
N SER A 114 -4.18 -12.24 8.48
CA SER A 114 -4.95 -13.46 8.17
C SER A 114 -6.46 -13.33 8.40
N GLY A 115 -6.90 -12.35 9.21
CA GLY A 115 -8.29 -12.21 9.64
C GLY A 115 -9.25 -11.58 8.63
N VAL A 116 -8.77 -10.94 7.56
CA VAL A 116 -9.59 -10.24 6.56
C VAL A 116 -9.49 -10.93 5.20
N GLY A 117 -9.83 -12.22 5.15
CA GLY A 117 -9.78 -13.00 3.91
C GLY A 117 -8.38 -13.14 3.29
N GLY A 118 -7.33 -12.92 4.09
CA GLY A 118 -5.95 -12.82 3.61
C GLY A 118 -5.78 -11.58 2.74
N ALA A 119 -5.75 -10.39 3.33
CA ALA A 119 -5.44 -9.15 2.62
C ALA A 119 -3.98 -8.74 2.88
N VAL A 120 -3.32 -8.21 1.85
CA VAL A 120 -2.05 -7.51 1.99
C VAL A 120 -2.31 -6.02 1.88
N THR A 121 -1.77 -5.25 2.82
CA THR A 121 -1.76 -3.80 2.76
C THR A 121 -0.32 -3.33 2.71
N ILE A 122 0.01 -2.53 1.70
CA ILE A 122 1.29 -1.83 1.59
C ILE A 122 1.02 -0.36 1.77
N GLN A 123 1.67 0.27 2.74
CA GLN A 123 1.62 1.70 2.99
C GLN A 123 2.95 2.33 2.54
N PHE A 124 2.90 3.54 1.98
CA PHE A 124 4.06 4.23 1.42
C PHE A 124 4.23 5.62 2.04
N TRP A 125 5.47 6.02 2.31
CA TRP A 125 5.82 7.33 2.90
C TRP A 125 7.04 7.97 2.26
N ARG A 126 7.07 9.30 2.19
CA ARG A 126 8.27 10.08 1.86
C ARG A 126 8.63 10.99 3.03
N GLY A 127 9.70 10.64 3.75
CA GLY A 127 9.96 11.25 5.05
C GLY A 127 8.79 10.98 6.00
N ASN A 128 8.19 12.04 6.55
CA ASN A 128 7.01 11.94 7.41
C ASN A 128 5.68 12.04 6.65
N ASN A 129 5.71 12.15 5.32
CA ASN A 129 4.51 12.34 4.51
C ASN A 129 3.98 11.00 4.02
N TYR A 130 2.73 10.67 4.38
CA TYR A 130 2.04 9.50 3.84
C TYR A 130 1.67 9.74 2.38
N LEU A 131 2.00 8.79 1.51
CA LEU A 131 1.69 8.85 0.09
C LEU A 131 0.40 8.10 -0.24
N GLY A 132 0.10 7.03 0.49
CA GLY A 132 -1.08 6.20 0.24
C GLY A 132 -0.86 4.73 0.59
N ASN A 133 -1.87 3.91 0.30
CA ASN A 133 -1.78 2.47 0.44
C ASN A 133 -2.31 1.72 -0.77
N PHE A 134 -1.68 0.58 -1.03
CA PHE A 134 -2.21 -0.49 -1.85
C PHE A 134 -2.81 -1.57 -0.95
N THR A 135 -4.00 -2.06 -1.26
CA THR A 135 -4.62 -3.20 -0.59
C THR A 135 -5.15 -4.20 -1.60
N GLY A 136 -4.80 -5.47 -1.43
CA GLY A 136 -5.20 -6.54 -2.34
C GLY A 136 -5.25 -7.90 -1.67
N ALA A 137 -5.59 -8.93 -2.45
CA ALA A 137 -5.60 -10.33 -1.99
C ALA A 137 -4.18 -10.82 -1.67
N ALA A 138 -3.93 -11.33 -0.47
CA ALA A 138 -2.68 -12.00 -0.09
C ALA A 138 -2.66 -13.44 -0.62
N LEU A 139 -2.41 -13.60 -1.91
CA LEU A 139 -2.26 -14.93 -2.53
C LEU A 139 -0.89 -15.51 -2.16
N ALA A 140 -0.87 -16.62 -1.41
CA ALA A 140 0.33 -17.36 -1.01
C ALA A 140 1.35 -16.59 -0.14
N VAL A 141 0.92 -15.53 0.56
CA VAL A 141 1.76 -14.80 1.51
C VAL A 141 1.30 -15.08 2.94
N ALA A 142 2.22 -15.55 3.80
CA ALA A 142 1.90 -15.75 5.21
C ALA A 142 1.75 -14.41 5.93
N ALA A 143 1.06 -14.43 7.09
CA ALA A 143 0.99 -13.28 7.97
C ALA A 143 2.40 -12.76 8.28
N SER A 144 2.63 -11.48 8.00
CA SER A 144 3.95 -10.88 8.03
C SER A 144 3.84 -9.38 8.24
N VAL A 145 4.88 -8.83 8.87
CA VAL A 145 5.10 -7.39 8.97
C VAL A 145 6.53 -7.15 8.53
N THR A 146 6.66 -6.47 7.40
CA THR A 146 7.96 -6.13 6.80
C THR A 146 7.97 -4.67 6.38
N GLY A 147 9.14 -4.08 6.27
CA GLY A 147 9.27 -2.70 5.83
C GLY A 147 10.63 -2.42 5.24
N GLY A 148 10.74 -1.33 4.51
CA GLY A 148 11.99 -0.97 3.86
C GLY A 148 11.88 0.28 3.01
N SER A 149 12.69 0.33 1.96
CA SER A 149 12.79 1.46 1.05
C SER A 149 12.76 1.02 -0.40
N GLY A 150 12.28 1.89 -1.26
CA GLY A 150 12.28 1.67 -2.71
C GLY A 150 12.01 2.95 -3.49
N THR A 151 11.80 2.79 -4.79
CA THR A 151 11.64 3.92 -5.70
C THR A 151 10.47 3.68 -6.64
N TRP A 152 9.64 4.70 -6.83
CA TRP A 152 8.62 4.75 -7.87
C TRP A 152 9.19 5.32 -9.17
N LYS A 153 8.95 4.64 -10.29
CA LYS A 153 9.35 5.07 -11.64
C LYS A 153 8.17 4.94 -12.61
N LYS A 154 7.93 5.97 -13.42
CA LYS A 154 6.95 5.90 -14.52
C LYS A 154 7.36 4.80 -15.50
N GLN A 155 6.37 4.11 -16.06
CA GLN A 155 6.56 3.12 -17.12
C GLN A 155 6.22 3.71 -18.49
#